data_AF-A0A354FG58-F1
#
_entry.id   AF-A0A354FG58-F1
#
_cell.length_a   1.000
_cell.length_b   1.000
_cell.length_c   1.000
_cell.angle_alpha   90.00
_cell.angle_beta   90.00
_cell.angle_gamma   90.00
#
_symmetry.space_group_name_H-M   'P 1'
#
loop_
_entity.id
_entity.type
_entity.pdbx_description
1 polymer ?
#
loop_
_entity_poly.entity_id
_entity_poly.type
_entity_poly.pdbx_seq_one_letter_code
_entity_poly.pdbx_strand_id
1 'polypeptide(L)'
;MQVEASIDQDSDISSQLTLWNQHGSQIIRGNLITVPLGGQLLYVEPLFLQAKESAMPELTRVIAFYDGRVVMERNLWSALNILFGTDQQPDTESDTEEPDSEQPAEPQDPSSLAQRANELFQEADSALKAGDWAGYGKAIDELGKVLEEML
;
A
#
# COMPACT_ATOMS: atom_id res chain seq x y z
N MET A 1 -5.04 -1.06 20.24
CA MET A 1 -5.26 -0.38 18.94
C MET A 1 -6.38 -1.14 18.24
N GLN A 2 -7.53 -0.53 17.97
CA GLN A 2 -8.70 -1.24 17.42
C GLN A 2 -8.48 -1.70 15.97
N VAL A 3 -7.68 -0.93 15.20
CA VAL A 3 -7.34 -1.23 13.80
C VAL A 3 -6.43 -2.46 13.68
N GLU A 4 -5.35 -2.55 14.48
CA GLU A 4 -4.48 -3.74 14.49
C GLU A 4 -5.26 -5.00 14.85
N ALA A 5 -6.20 -4.92 15.82
CA ALA A 5 -7.05 -6.04 16.17
C ALA A 5 -7.98 -6.45 15.01
N SER A 6 -8.49 -5.49 14.22
CA SER A 6 -9.28 -5.78 13.03
C SER A 6 -8.45 -6.43 11.92
N ILE A 7 -7.20 -6.00 11.74
CA ILE A 7 -6.26 -6.59 10.78
C ILE A 7 -5.92 -8.03 11.19
N ASP A 8 -5.60 -8.27 12.46
CA ASP A 8 -5.21 -9.60 12.96
C ASP A 8 -6.40 -10.59 12.99
N GLN A 9 -7.64 -10.08 13.03
CA GLN A 9 -8.87 -10.86 12.98
C GLN A 9 -9.27 -11.27 11.56
N ASP A 10 -8.70 -10.64 10.53
CA ASP A 10 -8.95 -11.01 9.15
C ASP A 10 -8.30 -12.38 8.84
N SER A 11 -9.11 -13.34 8.39
CA SER A 11 -8.65 -14.72 8.20
C SER A 11 -7.64 -14.87 7.07
N ASP A 12 -7.75 -14.05 6.03
CA ASP A 12 -6.88 -14.13 4.85
C ASP A 12 -5.52 -13.51 5.16
N ILE A 13 -5.54 -12.36 5.85
CA ILE A 13 -4.33 -11.70 6.35
C ILE A 13 -3.61 -12.60 7.36
N SER A 14 -4.32 -13.11 8.38
CA SER A 14 -3.75 -13.95 9.43
C SER A 14 -3.12 -15.24 8.87
N SER A 15 -3.78 -15.86 7.88
CA SER A 15 -3.26 -17.06 7.22
C SER A 15 -2.01 -16.78 6.40
N GLN A 16 -1.99 -15.71 5.59
CA GLN A 16 -0.81 -15.33 4.81
C GLN A 16 0.38 -14.95 5.70
N LEU A 17 0.13 -14.17 6.76
CA LEU A 17 1.17 -13.81 7.73
C LEU A 17 1.77 -15.04 8.40
N THR A 18 0.93 -16.02 8.74
CA THR A 18 1.41 -17.28 9.34
C THR A 18 2.27 -18.07 8.36
N LEU A 19 1.89 -18.16 7.07
CA LEU A 19 2.66 -18.87 6.04
C LEU A 19 4.02 -18.23 5.78
N TRP A 20 4.07 -16.90 5.64
CA TRP A 20 5.31 -16.18 5.38
C TRP A 20 6.29 -16.25 6.55
N ASN A 21 5.80 -16.41 7.78
CA ASN A 21 6.63 -16.57 8.98
C ASN A 21 7.16 -18.01 9.19
N GLN A 22 6.79 -18.97 8.33
CA GLN A 22 7.19 -20.38 8.45
C GLN A 22 8.33 -20.79 7.51
N HIS A 23 8.47 -20.17 6.34
CA HIS A 23 9.43 -20.58 5.30
C HIS A 23 10.84 -19.99 5.45
N GLY A 24 11.27 -19.69 6.68
CA GLY A 24 12.57 -19.05 6.91
C GLY A 24 12.64 -17.61 6.40
N SER A 25 11.49 -16.97 6.23
CA SER A 25 11.36 -15.54 6.01
C SER A 25 10.70 -14.92 7.25
N GLN A 26 11.07 -13.69 7.57
CA GLN A 26 10.51 -12.94 8.68
C GLN A 26 9.71 -11.77 8.12
N ILE A 27 8.50 -11.58 8.65
CA ILE A 27 7.67 -10.42 8.30
C ILE A 27 8.04 -9.28 9.23
N ILE A 28 8.26 -8.12 8.63
CA ILE A 28 8.48 -6.86 9.30
C ILE A 28 7.27 -5.98 8.97
N ARG A 29 6.46 -5.73 10.00
CA ARG A 29 5.38 -4.74 9.93
C ARG A 29 6.01 -3.35 9.95
N GLY A 30 5.67 -2.53 8.97
CA GLY A 30 6.14 -1.16 8.87
C GLY A 30 5.37 -0.21 9.78
N ASN A 31 5.62 1.08 9.62
CA ASN A 31 4.93 2.10 10.40
C ASN A 31 3.49 2.26 9.88
N LEU A 32 2.53 2.33 10.81
CA LEU A 32 1.15 2.67 10.48
C LEU A 32 1.06 4.14 10.09
N ILE A 33 0.66 4.39 8.84
CA ILE A 33 0.47 5.73 8.29
C ILE A 33 -1.02 6.04 8.36
N THR A 34 -1.39 7.18 8.95
CA THR A 34 -2.78 7.64 9.02
C THR A 34 -2.94 8.86 8.12
N VAL A 35 -3.81 8.73 7.12
CA VAL A 35 -4.10 9.78 6.13
C VAL A 35 -5.56 10.20 6.29
N PRO A 36 -5.84 11.47 6.60
CA PRO A 36 -7.21 11.97 6.59
C PRO A 36 -7.73 12.00 5.15
N LEU A 37 -8.91 11.40 4.92
CA LEU A 37 -9.51 11.29 3.60
C LEU A 37 -11.04 11.42 3.71
N GLY A 38 -11.64 12.39 3.02
CA GLY A 38 -13.10 12.54 2.94
C GLY A 38 -13.82 12.70 4.29
N GLY A 39 -13.14 13.21 5.32
CA GLY A 39 -13.70 13.34 6.68
C GLY A 39 -13.56 12.07 7.56
N GLN A 40 -12.95 11.01 7.05
CA GLN A 40 -12.56 9.82 7.80
C GLN A 40 -11.03 9.63 7.78
N LEU A 41 -10.54 8.61 8.47
CA LEU A 41 -9.12 8.28 8.52
C LEU A 41 -8.86 6.99 7.75
N LEU A 42 -8.02 7.07 6.72
CA LEU A 42 -7.41 5.93 6.04
C LEU A 42 -6.16 5.52 6.81
N TYR A 43 -6.05 4.24 7.14
CA TYR A 43 -4.88 3.67 7.80
C TYR A 43 -4.17 2.75 6.81
N VAL A 44 -2.87 2.96 6.62
CA VAL A 44 -2.06 2.20 5.68
C VAL A 44 -0.86 1.62 6.42
N GLU A 45 -0.66 0.32 6.30
CA GLU A 45 0.45 -0.39 6.93
C GLU A 45 1.20 -1.24 5.89
N PRO A 46 2.46 -0.90 5.58
CA PRO A 46 3.27 -1.70 4.68
C PRO A 46 3.83 -2.94 5.39
N LEU A 47 3.85 -4.07 4.67
CA LEU A 47 4.44 -5.33 5.12
C LEU A 47 5.68 -5.63 4.29
N PHE A 48 6.81 -5.78 4.98
CA PHE A 48 8.06 -6.17 4.38
C PHE A 48 8.37 -7.63 4.71
N LEU A 49 8.92 -8.35 3.73
CA LEU A 49 9.42 -9.71 3.91
C LEU A 49 10.95 -9.67 3.88
N GLN A 50 11.58 -10.29 4.86
CA GLN A 50 13.02 -10.42 4.94
C GLN A 50 13.39 -11.91 4.92
N ALA A 51 14.21 -12.33 3.95
CA ALA A 51 14.72 -13.69 3.91
C ALA A 51 15.83 -13.88 4.97
N LYS A 52 15.91 -15.05 5.61
CA LYS A 52 16.93 -15.33 6.64
C LYS A 52 18.38 -15.25 6.12
N GLU A 53 18.60 -15.41 4.82
CA GLU A 53 19.94 -15.33 4.19
C GLU A 53 20.24 -13.96 3.56
N SER A 54 19.23 -13.09 3.36
CA SER A 54 19.40 -11.77 2.76
C SER A 54 18.83 -10.69 3.69
N ALA A 55 19.69 -9.78 4.14
CA ALA A 55 19.30 -8.75 5.09
C ALA A 55 18.39 -7.66 4.51
N MET A 56 18.18 -7.62 3.19
CA MET A 56 17.37 -6.58 2.55
C MET A 56 15.87 -6.91 2.67
N PRO A 57 15.07 -6.11 3.39
CA PRO A 57 13.62 -6.28 3.43
C PRO A 57 12.97 -5.80 2.13
N GLU A 58 12.11 -6.62 1.55
CA GLU A 58 11.36 -6.29 0.34
C GLU A 58 9.89 -6.03 0.67
N LEU A 59 9.33 -4.93 0.14
CA LEU A 59 7.91 -4.65 0.28
C LEU A 59 7.12 -5.73 -0.43
N THR A 60 6.31 -6.46 0.32
CA THR A 60 5.55 -7.60 -0.21
C THR A 60 4.07 -7.27 -0.32
N ARG A 61 3.50 -6.58 0.69
CA ARG A 61 2.08 -6.21 0.72
C ARG A 61 1.86 -4.86 1.39
N VAL A 62 0.69 -4.29 1.17
CA VAL A 62 0.15 -3.11 1.84
C VAL A 62 -1.22 -3.48 2.39
N ILE A 63 -1.41 -3.24 3.68
CA ILE A 63 -2.72 -3.34 4.33
C ILE A 63 -3.32 -1.95 4.40
N ALA A 64 -4.57 -1.80 3.96
CA ALA A 64 -5.31 -0.55 4.08
C ALA A 64 -6.62 -0.79 4.85
N PHE A 65 -6.92 0.12 5.77
CA PHE A 65 -8.16 0.14 6.51
C PHE A 65 -8.87 1.48 6.36
N TYR A 66 -10.12 1.43 5.92
CA TYR A 66 -10.97 2.60 5.74
C TYR A 66 -12.43 2.23 6.03
N ASP A 67 -13.12 3.03 6.84
CA ASP A 67 -14.55 2.86 7.13
C ASP A 67 -14.97 1.45 7.58
N GLY A 68 -14.14 0.79 8.40
CA GLY A 68 -14.43 -0.56 8.88
C GLY A 68 -14.07 -1.69 7.91
N ARG A 69 -13.57 -1.39 6.71
CA ARG A 69 -13.10 -2.36 5.73
C ARG A 69 -11.58 -2.49 5.80
N VAL A 70 -11.07 -3.72 5.84
CA VAL A 70 -9.64 -4.03 5.73
C VAL A 70 -9.41 -4.69 4.37
N VAL A 71 -8.35 -4.30 3.67
CA VAL A 71 -7.88 -4.98 2.47
C VAL A 71 -6.36 -5.15 2.54
N MET A 72 -5.84 -6.21 1.92
CA MET A 72 -4.40 -6.45 1.84
C MET A 72 -4.02 -6.77 0.40
N GLU A 73 -3.18 -5.93 -0.20
CA GLU A 73 -2.84 -6.01 -1.61
C GLU A 73 -1.34 -5.86 -1.88
N ARG A 74 -0.92 -6.13 -3.12
CA ARG A 74 0.50 -6.04 -3.52
C ARG A 74 1.06 -4.62 -3.49
N ASN A 75 0.19 -3.63 -3.67
CA ASN A 75 0.55 -2.22 -3.67
C ASN A 75 -0.63 -1.40 -3.12
N LEU A 76 -0.35 -0.14 -2.77
CA LEU A 76 -1.37 0.78 -2.26
C LEU A 76 -2.47 1.02 -3.31
N TRP A 77 -2.10 1.03 -4.59
CA TRP A 77 -3.03 1.28 -5.69
C TRP A 77 -4.18 0.26 -5.73
N SER A 78 -3.86 -1.04 -5.73
CA SER A 78 -4.83 -2.12 -5.69
C SER A 78 -5.70 -2.05 -4.43
N ALA A 79 -5.10 -1.73 -3.27
CA ALA A 79 -5.84 -1.58 -2.02
C ALA A 79 -6.87 -0.43 -2.10
N LEU A 80 -6.45 0.73 -2.61
CA LEU A 80 -7.33 1.88 -2.80
C LEU A 80 -8.44 1.59 -3.82
N ASN A 81 -8.11 0.90 -4.91
CA ASN A 81 -9.10 0.53 -5.92
C ASN A 81 -10.16 -0.43 -5.35
N ILE A 82 -9.80 -1.35 -4.45
CA ILE A 82 -10.79 -2.23 -3.80
C ILE A 82 -11.62 -1.47 -2.75
N LEU A 83 -11.01 -0.52 -2.04
CA LEU A 83 -11.69 0.27 -1.01
C LEU A 83 -12.67 1.32 -1.59
N PHE A 84 -12.31 1.94 -2.72
CA PHE A 84 -13.03 3.08 -3.31
C PHE A 84 -13.60 2.81 -4.70
N GLY A 85 -13.10 1.81 -5.41
CA GLY A 85 -13.64 1.37 -6.69
C GLY A 85 -14.95 0.63 -6.49
N THR A 86 -15.96 1.05 -7.25
CA THR A 86 -17.30 0.44 -7.30
C THR A 86 -17.19 -1.08 -7.52
N ASP A 87 -17.75 -1.88 -6.61
CA ASP A 87 -18.09 -3.31 -6.72
C ASP A 87 -17.50 -4.06 -7.92
N GLN A 88 -16.39 -4.78 -7.74
CA GLN A 88 -16.15 -6.08 -8.38
C GLN A 88 -15.16 -6.89 -7.51
N GLN A 89 -15.67 -7.81 -6.71
CA GLN A 89 -14.94 -9.07 -6.45
C GLN A 89 -14.77 -9.75 -7.82
N PRO A 90 -13.61 -10.35 -8.12
CA PRO A 90 -13.41 -11.71 -7.66
C PRO A 90 -11.98 -12.02 -7.20
N ASP A 91 -11.87 -12.96 -6.27
CA ASP A 91 -10.74 -13.90 -6.23
C ASP A 91 -10.38 -14.37 -7.64
N THR A 92 -9.14 -14.19 -8.10
CA THR A 92 -8.36 -15.20 -8.85
C THR A 92 -6.92 -14.72 -8.97
N GLU A 93 -6.02 -15.62 -8.61
CA GLU A 93 -4.59 -15.65 -8.89
C GLU A 93 -4.25 -15.13 -10.30
N SER A 94 -3.25 -14.24 -10.43
CA SER A 94 -2.26 -14.40 -11.50
C SER A 94 -1.03 -13.52 -11.31
N ASP A 95 0.09 -14.19 -11.48
CA ASP A 95 1.43 -13.70 -11.68
C ASP A 95 1.58 -13.05 -13.08
N THR A 96 2.64 -12.23 -13.24
CA THR A 96 3.22 -11.72 -14.50
C THR A 96 2.46 -10.60 -15.25
N GLU A 97 3.09 -9.42 -15.35
CA GLU A 97 3.69 -8.81 -16.58
C GLU A 97 3.79 -7.27 -16.48
N GLU A 98 5.02 -6.76 -16.55
CA GLU A 98 5.33 -5.42 -17.10
C GLU A 98 4.80 -5.34 -18.55
N PRO A 99 4.43 -4.15 -19.06
CA PRO A 99 5.43 -3.41 -19.82
C PRO A 99 5.35 -1.87 -19.74
N ASP A 100 6.54 -1.30 -19.92
CA ASP A 100 6.89 0.04 -20.37
C ASP A 100 6.10 0.50 -21.62
N SER A 101 5.63 1.76 -21.66
CA SER A 101 5.51 2.63 -22.88
C SER A 101 4.84 3.99 -22.60
N GLU A 102 5.68 5.02 -22.72
CA GLU A 102 5.53 6.46 -23.00
C GLU A 102 4.21 7.10 -23.54
N GLN A 103 3.85 8.24 -22.89
CA GLN A 103 3.47 9.56 -23.47
C GLN A 103 1.97 9.89 -23.80
N PRO A 104 1.55 11.17 -23.91
CA PRO A 104 1.17 12.15 -22.87
C PRO A 104 -0.25 12.74 -23.09
N ALA A 105 -1.10 12.83 -22.07
CA ALA A 105 -2.23 13.78 -22.08
C ALA A 105 -2.88 13.89 -20.70
N GLU A 106 -2.85 15.09 -20.11
CA GLU A 106 -3.94 15.55 -19.26
C GLU A 106 -5.26 15.45 -20.05
N PRO A 107 -6.34 15.00 -19.42
CA PRO A 107 -7.01 15.76 -18.37
C PRO A 107 -7.12 14.97 -17.07
N GLN A 108 -7.59 15.65 -16.02
CA GLN A 108 -7.77 15.12 -14.67
C GLN A 108 -8.74 13.94 -14.64
N ASP A 109 -8.23 12.76 -14.98
CA ASP A 109 -8.89 11.48 -14.75
C ASP A 109 -8.42 10.92 -13.41
N PRO A 110 -9.32 10.34 -12.58
CA PRO A 110 -8.94 9.73 -11.30
C PRO A 110 -7.87 8.65 -11.45
N SER A 111 -7.74 8.02 -12.63
CA SER A 111 -6.67 7.06 -12.98
C SER A 111 -5.28 7.70 -13.14
N SER A 112 -5.19 9.00 -13.43
CA SER A 112 -3.91 9.72 -13.50
C SER A 112 -3.42 10.18 -12.12
N LEU A 113 -4.34 10.65 -11.27
CA LEU A 113 -4.06 11.03 -9.87
C LEU A 113 -3.63 9.81 -9.04
N ALA A 114 -4.27 8.70 -9.31
CA ALA A 114 -3.93 7.37 -8.88
C ALA A 114 -2.48 6.94 -9.13
N GLN A 115 -2.06 7.05 -10.39
CA GLN A 115 -0.73 6.67 -10.82
C GLN A 115 0.31 7.57 -10.17
N ARG A 116 0.01 8.86 -10.09
CA ARG A 116 0.81 9.86 -9.35
C ARG A 116 0.95 9.52 -7.87
N ALA A 117 -0.13 9.08 -7.21
CA ALA A 117 -0.10 8.66 -5.82
C ALA A 117 0.81 7.44 -5.61
N ASN A 118 0.77 6.47 -6.53
CA ASN A 118 1.65 5.29 -6.46
C ASN A 118 3.13 5.66 -6.64
N GLU A 119 3.45 6.58 -7.56
CA GLU A 119 4.82 7.08 -7.77
C GLU A 119 5.37 7.80 -6.54
N LEU A 120 4.59 8.72 -5.96
CA LEU A 120 4.97 9.44 -4.73
C LEU A 120 5.18 8.50 -3.55
N PHE A 121 4.39 7.42 -3.46
CA PHE A 121 4.57 6.41 -2.43
C PHE A 121 5.85 5.59 -2.61
N GLN A 122 6.20 5.21 -3.84
CA GLN A 122 7.47 4.52 -4.14
C GLN A 122 8.69 5.41 -3.88
N GLU A 123 8.58 6.69 -4.19
CA GLU A 123 9.61 7.68 -3.86
C GLU A 123 9.78 7.82 -2.34
N ALA A 124 8.67 7.85 -1.60
CA ALA A 124 8.71 7.84 -0.14
C ALA A 124 9.39 6.57 0.40
N ASP A 125 9.02 5.37 -0.07
CA ASP A 125 9.65 4.11 0.34
C ASP A 125 11.16 4.10 0.03
N SER A 126 11.55 4.61 -1.14
CA SER A 126 12.96 4.71 -1.53
C SER A 126 13.73 5.71 -0.65
N ALA A 127 13.15 6.87 -0.36
CA ALA A 127 13.73 7.86 0.54
C ALA A 127 13.89 7.32 1.97
N LEU A 128 12.91 6.54 2.45
CA LEU A 128 12.96 5.87 3.75
C LEU A 128 14.10 4.84 3.79
N LYS A 129 14.25 4.02 2.74
CA LYS A 129 15.37 3.06 2.60
C LYS A 129 16.73 3.74 2.52
N ALA A 130 16.80 4.91 1.87
CA ALA A 130 18.01 5.71 1.78
C ALA A 130 18.32 6.51 3.07
N GLY A 131 17.41 6.52 4.05
CA GLY A 131 17.54 7.31 5.27
C GLY A 131 17.31 8.82 5.07
N ASP A 132 16.71 9.22 3.95
CA ASP A 132 16.34 10.60 3.64
C ASP A 132 14.95 10.94 4.20
N TRP A 133 14.94 11.33 5.48
CA TRP A 133 13.72 11.72 6.19
C TRP A 133 13.05 12.98 5.63
N ALA A 134 13.83 13.89 5.02
CA ALA A 134 13.30 15.11 4.44
C ALA A 134 12.61 14.84 3.09
N GLY A 135 13.20 13.97 2.27
CA GLY A 135 12.59 13.47 1.04
C GLY A 135 11.31 12.69 1.32
N TYR A 136 11.35 11.78 2.30
CA TYR A 136 10.17 11.02 2.74
C TYR A 136 9.01 11.93 3.15
N GLY A 137 9.27 12.92 4.02
CA GLY A 137 8.22 13.83 4.49
C GLY A 137 7.56 14.63 3.36
N LYS A 138 8.35 15.04 2.36
CA LYS A 138 7.82 15.75 1.17
C LYS A 138 6.97 14.82 0.30
N ALA A 139 7.46 13.62 0.01
CA ALA A 139 6.74 12.65 -0.81
C ALA A 139 5.39 12.25 -0.17
N ILE A 140 5.35 12.11 1.16
CA ILE A 140 4.10 11.83 1.89
C ILE A 140 3.14 13.04 1.90
N ASP A 141 3.66 14.27 2.01
CA ASP A 141 2.82 15.49 1.94
C ASP A 141 2.18 15.65 0.55
N GLU A 142 2.96 15.43 -0.51
CA GLU A 142 2.45 15.45 -1.88
C GLU A 142 1.47 14.31 -2.15
N LEU A 143 1.74 13.11 -1.63
CA LEU A 143 0.82 11.99 -1.71
C LEU A 143 -0.55 12.33 -1.10
N GLY A 144 -0.56 12.98 0.07
CA GLY A 144 -1.80 13.41 0.72
C GLY A 144 -2.63 14.35 -0.17
N LYS A 145 -1.99 15.34 -0.80
CA LYS A 145 -2.66 16.30 -1.70
C LYS A 145 -3.27 15.61 -2.92
N VAL A 146 -2.54 14.68 -3.53
CA VAL A 146 -3.01 13.94 -4.71
C VAL A 146 -4.23 13.07 -4.36
N LEU A 147 -4.25 12.47 -3.17
CA LEU A 147 -5.40 11.70 -2.70
C LEU A 147 -6.61 12.59 -2.39
N GLU A 148 -6.39 13.82 -1.91
CA GLU A 148 -7.47 14.81 -1.73
C GLU A 148 -8.09 15.24 -3.07
N GLU A 149 -7.29 15.38 -4.12
CA GLU A 149 -7.78 15.79 -5.45
C GLU A 149 -8.58 14.70 -6.19
N MET A 150 -8.53 13.44 -5.74
CA MET A 150 -9.25 12.32 -6.34
C MET A 150 -10.74 12.25 -5.94
N LEU A 151 -11.13 12.98 -4.89
CA LEU A 151 -12.49 13.04 -4.33
C LEU A 151 -13.33 14.17 -4.93
#